data_AF-A0A0L8H468-F1
#
_entry.id   AF-A0A0L8H468-F1
#
_cell.length_a   1.000
_cell.length_b   1.000
_cell.length_c   1.000
_cell.angle_alpha   90.00
_cell.angle_beta   90.00
_cell.angle_gamma   90.00
#
_symmetry.space_group_name_H-M   'P 1'
#
loop_
_entity.id
_entity.type
_entity.pdbx_description
1 polymer ?
#
loop_
_entity_poly.entity_id
_entity_poly.type
_entity_poly.pdbx_seq_one_letter_code
_entity_poly.pdbx_strand_id
1 'polypeptide(L)'
;MEVSALAEVFCKNRTSPLLVGSCKSNLGHTEACSGLVSLLKCVMSIQHSIIPPNVCYNQPIPEIAEIMKHQLKIVTEPTKLPSK
;
A
#
# COMPACT_ATOMS: atom_id res chain seq x y z
N MET A 1 13.30 4.96 -2.27
CA MET A 1 13.21 6.12 -1.36
C MET A 1 11.95 6.03 -0.49
N GLU A 2 10.73 6.10 -1.04
CA GLU A 2 9.49 6.06 -0.23
C GLU A 2 9.32 4.76 0.58
N VAL A 3 9.48 3.60 -0.06
CA VAL A 3 9.33 2.28 0.60
C VAL A 3 10.32 2.14 1.77
N SER A 4 11.57 2.55 1.57
CA SER A 4 12.62 2.51 2.59
C SER A 4 12.28 3.40 3.79
N ALA A 5 11.79 4.63 3.55
CA ALA A 5 11.38 5.54 4.62
C ALA A 5 10.17 5.00 5.41
N LEU A 6 9.18 4.43 4.71
CA LEU A 6 8.04 3.77 5.36
C LEU A 6 8.48 2.59 6.22
N ALA A 7 9.42 1.78 5.74
CA ALA A 7 9.98 0.65 6.47
C ALA A 7 10.63 1.13 7.78
N GLU A 8 11.51 2.14 7.68
CA GLU A 8 12.28 2.64 8.80
C GLU A 8 11.43 3.25 9.91
N VAL A 9 10.37 3.97 9.55
CA VAL A 9 9.51 4.67 10.52
C VAL A 9 8.41 3.78 11.06
N PHE A 10 7.74 3.00 10.21
CA PHE A 10 6.51 2.31 10.59
C PHE A 10 6.67 0.82 10.86
N CYS A 11 7.77 0.18 10.44
CA CYS A 11 7.88 -1.28 10.50
C CYS A 11 8.73 -1.84 11.65
N LYS A 12 9.52 -1.01 12.35
CA LYS A 12 10.46 -1.45 13.41
C LYS A 12 9.85 -2.32 14.52
N ASN A 13 8.60 -2.08 14.90
CA ASN A 13 7.92 -2.78 16.00
C ASN A 13 6.63 -3.50 15.57
N ARG A 14 6.47 -3.81 14.28
CA ARG A 14 5.26 -4.48 13.80
C ARG A 14 5.42 -6.00 13.86
N THR A 15 4.38 -6.66 14.36
CA THR A 15 4.24 -8.13 14.29
C THR A 15 3.69 -8.61 12.95
N SER A 16 3.11 -7.71 12.16
CA SER A 16 2.53 -7.98 10.84
C SER A 16 3.00 -6.96 9.81
N PRO A 17 3.18 -7.36 8.55
CA PRO A 17 3.68 -6.46 7.51
C PRO A 17 2.76 -5.26 7.33
N LEU A 18 3.35 -4.10 7.03
CA LEU A 18 2.59 -2.91 6.66
C LEU A 18 1.99 -3.12 5.26
N LEU A 19 0.66 -3.08 5.17
CA LEU A 19 -0.03 -3.18 3.89
C LEU A 19 0.09 -1.84 3.16
N VAL A 20 0.60 -1.87 1.92
CA VAL A 20 0.80 -0.69 1.09
C VAL A 20 0.07 -0.85 -0.24
N GLY A 21 -0.51 0.25 -0.69
CA GLY A 21 -1.13 0.33 -2.00
C GLY A 21 -1.12 1.75 -2.55
N SER A 22 -1.51 1.88 -3.81
CA SER A 22 -1.57 3.15 -4.54
C SER A 22 -2.85 3.19 -5.37
N CYS A 23 -3.43 4.36 -5.59
CA CYS A 23 -4.53 4.55 -6.54
C CYS A 23 -4.02 4.78 -7.96
N LYS A 24 -2.75 5.16 -8.12
CA LYS A 24 -2.21 5.62 -9.40
C LYS A 24 -2.15 4.50 -10.44
N SER A 25 -1.99 3.24 -10.01
CA SER A 25 -2.05 2.12 -10.94
C SER A 25 -3.47 1.87 -11.46
N ASN A 26 -4.50 2.23 -10.69
CA ASN A 26 -5.90 2.05 -11.10
C ASN A 26 -6.43 3.21 -11.97
N LEU A 27 -6.06 4.45 -11.64
CA LEU A 27 -6.67 5.66 -12.22
C LEU A 27 -5.68 6.56 -12.97
N GLY A 28 -4.41 6.16 -13.05
CA GLY A 28 -3.35 7.00 -13.57
C GLY A 28 -2.89 8.07 -12.58
N HIS A 29 -1.98 8.93 -13.04
CA HIS A 29 -1.43 10.00 -12.22
C HIS A 29 -2.32 11.24 -12.30
N THR A 30 -3.27 11.39 -11.36
CA THR A 30 -4.24 12.51 -11.34
C THR A 30 -3.65 13.85 -10.88
N GLU A 31 -2.34 14.03 -11.04
CA GLU A 31 -1.55 15.23 -10.69
C GLU A 31 -1.93 15.83 -9.33
N ALA A 32 -2.39 17.08 -9.31
CA ALA A 32 -2.81 17.80 -8.10
C ALA A 32 -3.91 17.07 -7.31
N CYS A 33 -4.73 16.25 -7.97
CA CYS A 33 -5.80 15.48 -7.32
C CYS A 33 -5.32 14.15 -6.71
N SER A 34 -4.04 13.77 -6.89
CA SER A 34 -3.51 12.48 -6.41
C SER A 34 -3.72 12.28 -4.89
N GLY A 35 -3.61 13.35 -4.11
CA GLY A 35 -3.85 13.31 -2.66
C GLY A 35 -5.30 12.98 -2.32
N LEU A 36 -6.26 13.69 -2.93
CA LEU A 36 -7.69 13.50 -2.69
C LEU A 36 -8.16 12.11 -3.11
N VAL A 37 -7.70 11.63 -4.27
CA VAL A 37 -8.01 10.27 -4.74
C VAL A 37 -7.47 9.20 -3.79
N SER A 38 -6.28 9.43 -3.21
CA SER A 38 -5.70 8.51 -2.22
C SER A 38 -6.49 8.52 -0.90
N LEU A 39 -6.92 9.70 -0.44
CA LEU A 39 -7.78 9.82 0.74
C LEU A 39 -9.12 9.13 0.52
N LEU A 40 -9.74 9.32 -0.65
CA LEU A 40 -11.00 8.68 -1.00
C LEU A 40 -10.88 7.15 -0.97
N LYS A 41 -9.78 6.58 -1.51
CA LYS A 41 -9.49 5.14 -1.38
C LYS A 41 -9.46 4.70 0.08
N CYS A 42 -8.79 5.45 0.96
CA CYS A 42 -8.71 5.11 2.38
C CYS A 42 -10.10 5.12 3.04
N VAL A 43 -10.90 6.17 2.79
CA VAL A 43 -12.28 6.28 3.31
C VAL A 43 -13.14 5.10 2.85
N MET A 44 -13.12 4.81 1.56
CA MET A 44 -13.85 3.68 0.98
C MET A 44 -13.37 2.34 1.56
N SER A 45 -12.07 2.18 1.79
CA SER A 45 -11.51 0.94 2.34
C SER A 45 -11.98 0.69 3.77
N ILE A 46 -12.12 1.74 4.57
CA ILE A 46 -12.66 1.67 5.93
C ILE A 46 -14.16 1.36 5.88
N GLN A 47 -14.91 2.10 5.07
CA GLN A 47 -16.37 1.95 4.92
C GLN A 47 -16.76 0.53 4.50
N HIS A 48 -15.98 -0.09 3.61
CA HIS A 48 -16.23 -1.44 3.11
C HIS A 48 -15.40 -2.52 3.83
N SER A 49 -14.56 -2.16 4.80
CA SER A 49 -13.65 -3.07 5.51
C SER A 49 -12.76 -3.93 4.59
N ILE A 50 -12.42 -3.41 3.41
CA ILE A 50 -11.64 -4.09 2.36
C ILE A 50 -10.65 -3.10 1.77
N ILE A 51 -9.39 -3.49 1.68
CA ILE A 51 -8.35 -2.77 0.96
C ILE A 51 -8.37 -3.26 -0.49
N PRO A 52 -8.62 -2.37 -1.48
CA PRO A 52 -8.67 -2.77 -2.88
C PRO A 52 -7.27 -3.07 -3.42
N PRO A 53 -7.16 -4.01 -4.39
CA PRO A 53 -5.89 -4.44 -4.96
C PRO A 53 -5.23 -3.33 -5.80
N ASN A 54 -3.90 -3.26 -5.69
CA ASN A 54 -3.06 -2.60 -6.67
C ASN A 54 -3.02 -3.45 -7.94
N VAL A 55 -3.38 -2.84 -9.05
CA VAL A 55 -3.23 -3.44 -10.38
C VAL A 55 -1.82 -3.21 -10.94
N CYS A 56 -1.43 -4.00 -11.95
CA CYS A 56 -0.15 -3.88 -12.65
C CYS A 56 1.09 -4.04 -11.75
N TYR A 57 0.99 -4.87 -10.71
CA TYR A 57 2.10 -5.23 -9.85
C TYR A 57 2.42 -6.72 -10.01
N ASN A 58 3.64 -7.04 -10.45
CA ASN A 58 4.11 -8.42 -10.66
C ASN A 58 5.15 -8.82 -9.62
N GLN A 59 6.26 -8.09 -9.57
CA GLN A 59 7.38 -8.37 -8.67
C GLN A 59 8.00 -7.05 -8.17
N PRO A 60 8.57 -7.03 -6.96
CA PRO A 60 9.28 -5.87 -6.47
C PRO A 60 10.54 -5.62 -7.31
N ILE A 61 10.94 -4.35 -7.44
CA ILE A 61 12.25 -4.02 -8.00
C ILE A 61 13.37 -4.51 -7.05
N PRO A 62 14.53 -4.95 -7.58
CA PRO A 62 15.58 -5.59 -6.78
C PRO A 62 16.01 -4.79 -5.55
N GLU A 63 16.04 -3.47 -5.66
CA GLU A 63 16.52 -2.54 -4.64
C GLU A 63 15.63 -2.49 -3.38
N ILE A 64 14.37 -2.92 -3.48
CA ILE A 64 13.41 -2.92 -2.35
C ILE A 64 12.87 -4.32 -2.04
N ALA A 65 13.28 -5.35 -2.79
CA ALA A 65 12.74 -6.69 -2.67
C ALA A 65 12.87 -7.27 -1.26
N GLU A 66 14.03 -7.08 -0.60
CA GLU A 66 14.27 -7.57 0.76
C GLU A 66 13.42 -6.84 1.81
N ILE A 67 13.24 -5.53 1.67
CA ILE A 67 12.38 -4.73 2.55
C ILE A 67 10.93 -5.20 2.44
N MET A 68 10.49 -5.52 1.23
CA MET A 68 9.13 -5.99 0.95
C MET A 68 8.87 -7.44 1.36
N LYS A 69 9.90 -8.28 1.52
CA LYS A 69 9.72 -9.65 2.03
C LYS A 69 9.31 -9.68 3.51
N HIS A 70 9.81 -8.74 4.30
CA HIS A 70 9.73 -8.84 5.76
C HIS A 70 8.95 -7.73 6.45
N GLN A 71 8.86 -6.54 5.85
CA GLN A 71 8.33 -5.36 6.54
C GLN A 71 7.08 -4.77 5.87
N LEU A 72 6.97 -4.86 4.55
CA LEU A 72 5.91 -4.23 3.76
C LEU A 72 5.32 -5.17 2.73
N LYS A 73 4.00 -5.28 2.65
CA LYS A 73 3.30 -6.09 1.64
C LYS A 73 2.49 -5.20 0.72
N ILE A 74 2.72 -5.29 -0.59
CA ILE A 74 1.82 -4.66 -1.57
C ILE A 74 0.54 -5.48 -1.67
N VAL A 75 -0.59 -4.80 -1.60
CA VAL A 75 -1.91 -5.43 -1.69
C VAL A 75 -2.23 -5.71 -3.16
N THR A 76 -2.21 -6.98 -3.57
CA THR A 76 -2.47 -7.40 -4.97
C THR A 76 -3.82 -8.09 -5.16
N GLU A 77 -4.49 -8.40 -4.05
CA GLU A 77 -5.80 -9.03 -4.00
C GLU A 77 -6.70 -8.25 -3.04
N PRO A 78 -8.05 -8.29 -3.20
CA PRO A 78 -8.96 -7.70 -2.24
C PRO A 78 -8.69 -8.25 -0.84
N THR A 79 -8.15 -7.40 0.04
CA THR A 79 -7.66 -7.83 1.35
C THR A 79 -8.55 -7.24 2.43
N LYS A 80 -9.05 -8.06 3.35
CA LYS A 80 -9.85 -7.56 4.48
C LYS A 80 -9.00 -6.59 5.32
N LEU A 81 -9.59 -5.45 5.70
CA LEU A 81 -8.94 -4.52 6.58
C LEU A 81 -8.63 -5.23 7.92
N PRO A 82 -7.37 -5.23 8.40
CA PRO A 82 -7.04 -5.88 9.65
C PRO A 82 -7.80 -5.22 10.80
N SER A 83 -8.53 -6.02 11.57
CA SER A 83 -9.14 -5.58 12.82
C SER A 83 -8.04 -5.27 13.84
N LYS A 84 -8.29 -4.27 14.70
CA LYS A 84 -7.39 -3.85 15.77
C LYS A 84 -7.20 -4.97 16.80
#